data_AF-A0A9P8W5G9-F1
#
_entry.id   AF-A0A9P8W5G9-F1
#
_cell.length_a   1.000
_cell.length_b   1.000
_cell.length_c   1.000
_cell.angle_alpha   90.00
_cell.angle_beta   90.00
_cell.angle_gamma   90.00
#
_symmetry.space_group_name_H-M   'P 1'
#
loop_
_entity.id
_entity.type
_entity.pdbx_description
1 polymer ?
#
loop_
_entity_poly.entity_id
_entity_poly.type
_entity_poly.pdbx_seq_one_letter_code
_entity_poly.pdbx_strand_id
1 'polypeptide(L)'
;MSEPNCTSLQSLHGFDDYLKQLRIETDFTKSNLTYCKQYICVAIWGGGNPDISGIGISIGYVVQIALAVGLAAAVMIGQDKQGHKWTCLQSVTKAGFEAFFSFAIYFALSANIASIVVLVDKDFGVSTAGFGASEAEIALAMSVACILPLVYPIGLLPVRIESRESRAERKIEEERQNHGLRLLLFSLLGVVFLYPFVSQALHNWAPLRIGEGKGPGGSTLVTDEEFSRVEEMCFGTIGRFTSWESRLLAGAEMAASILIYLCIIWHLVIAHVRRMERDDVEMDDHRRITAAMSQARAYMEMPWKRSKLMRGLFLFIPAALNGILLYCIFRLRDIQERMLRGIEREYAGNEWGFGQIVSIIMFAPVVVEMAFTGWTVTC
;
A
#
# COMPACT_ATOMS: atom_id res chain seq x y z
N MET A 1 -29.29 -37.06 14.04
CA MET A 1 -28.46 -36.20 13.17
C MET A 1 -27.02 -36.51 13.51
N SER A 2 -26.20 -36.81 12.51
CA SER A 2 -24.74 -36.97 12.68
C SER A 2 -24.14 -35.64 13.12
N GLU A 3 -23.13 -35.69 13.99
CA GLU A 3 -22.37 -34.50 14.39
C GLU A 3 -21.69 -33.88 13.14
N PRO A 4 -21.68 -32.55 13.00
CA PRO A 4 -21.11 -31.89 11.84
C PRO A 4 -19.58 -31.99 11.84
N ASN A 5 -18.99 -32.18 10.66
CA ASN A 5 -17.55 -32.28 10.49
C ASN A 5 -16.91 -30.90 10.30
N CYS A 6 -16.67 -30.20 11.41
CA CYS A 6 -16.16 -28.82 11.39
C CYS A 6 -14.72 -28.69 10.85
N THR A 7 -13.90 -29.75 10.90
CA THR A 7 -12.51 -29.68 10.40
C THR A 7 -12.45 -29.43 8.90
N SER A 8 -13.46 -29.91 8.19
CA SER A 8 -13.60 -29.71 6.76
C SER A 8 -13.86 -28.24 6.38
N LEU A 9 -14.40 -27.44 7.32
CA LEU A 9 -14.64 -25.99 7.18
C LEU A 9 -13.39 -25.15 7.47
N GLN A 10 -12.24 -25.76 7.77
CA GLN A 10 -10.99 -25.04 8.00
C GLN A 10 -10.30 -24.64 6.68
N SER A 11 -10.45 -25.47 5.64
CA SER A 11 -9.79 -25.27 4.34
C SER A 11 -10.67 -24.49 3.38
N LEU A 12 -10.08 -23.47 2.75
CA LEU A 12 -10.76 -22.63 1.75
C LEU A 12 -10.34 -23.09 0.35
N HIS A 13 -11.23 -23.76 -0.39
CA HIS A 13 -10.96 -24.21 -1.77
C HIS A 13 -11.66 -23.36 -2.85
N GLY A 14 -12.43 -22.34 -2.45
CA GLY A 14 -13.20 -21.44 -3.34
C GLY A 14 -14.51 -21.01 -2.68
N PHE A 15 -15.08 -19.85 -3.07
CA PHE A 15 -16.25 -19.27 -2.38
C PHE A 15 -17.46 -20.20 -2.47
N ASP A 16 -17.73 -20.69 -3.67
CA ASP A 16 -18.91 -21.50 -3.94
C ASP A 16 -18.82 -22.86 -3.23
N ASP A 17 -17.62 -23.45 -3.21
CA ASP A 17 -17.38 -24.74 -2.60
C ASP A 17 -17.40 -24.66 -1.07
N TYR A 18 -16.83 -23.58 -0.51
CA TYR A 18 -16.91 -23.32 0.92
C TYR A 18 -18.35 -23.13 1.40
N LEU A 19 -19.17 -22.36 0.69
CA LEU A 19 -20.56 -22.15 1.08
C LEU A 19 -21.44 -23.40 0.89
N LYS A 20 -21.21 -24.20 -0.15
CA LYS A 20 -21.84 -25.51 -0.29
C LYS A 20 -21.50 -26.42 0.88
N GLN A 21 -20.23 -26.47 1.26
CA GLN A 21 -19.77 -27.27 2.39
C GLN A 21 -20.34 -26.77 3.72
N LEU A 22 -20.36 -25.46 3.94
CA LEU A 22 -20.99 -24.84 5.10
C LEU A 22 -22.48 -25.20 5.20
N ARG A 23 -23.20 -25.18 4.07
CA ARG A 23 -24.61 -25.59 4.02
C ARG A 23 -24.78 -27.08 4.34
N ILE A 24 -23.95 -27.95 3.77
CA ILE A 24 -23.99 -29.41 4.02
C ILE A 24 -23.75 -29.72 5.50
N GLU A 25 -22.76 -29.09 6.12
CA GLU A 25 -22.36 -29.39 7.49
C GLU A 25 -23.27 -28.72 8.53
N THR A 26 -23.78 -27.52 8.27
CA THR A 26 -24.47 -26.74 9.31
C THR A 26 -25.96 -26.51 9.06
N ASP A 27 -26.42 -26.63 7.81
CA ASP A 27 -27.76 -26.24 7.36
C ASP A 27 -28.16 -24.82 7.82
N PHE A 28 -27.17 -23.95 8.09
CA PHE A 28 -27.34 -22.62 8.70
C PHE A 28 -28.21 -22.60 9.97
N THR A 29 -28.26 -23.73 10.69
CA THR A 29 -28.95 -23.84 11.98
C THR A 29 -28.09 -23.27 13.10
N LYS A 30 -28.70 -22.56 14.05
CA LYS A 30 -27.97 -21.89 15.15
C LYS A 30 -27.13 -22.87 15.97
N SER A 31 -27.61 -24.09 16.20
CA SER A 31 -26.88 -25.13 16.94
C SER A 31 -25.61 -25.57 16.23
N ASN A 32 -25.71 -25.91 14.93
CA ASN A 32 -24.57 -26.46 14.19
C ASN A 32 -23.55 -25.38 13.85
N LEU A 33 -24.02 -24.17 13.55
CA LEU A 33 -23.15 -23.00 13.41
C LEU A 33 -22.35 -22.78 14.70
N THR A 34 -23.02 -22.72 15.85
CA THR A 34 -22.34 -22.52 17.16
C THR A 34 -21.33 -23.63 17.45
N TYR A 35 -21.64 -24.88 17.08
CA TYR A 35 -20.74 -26.01 17.25
C TYR A 35 -19.46 -25.86 16.40
N CYS A 36 -19.57 -25.41 15.15
CA CYS A 36 -18.42 -25.16 14.27
C CYS A 36 -17.87 -23.73 14.32
N LYS A 37 -18.27 -22.92 15.31
CA LYS A 37 -18.00 -21.47 15.40
C LYS A 37 -16.54 -21.12 15.15
N GLN A 38 -15.62 -21.79 15.84
CA GLN A 38 -14.19 -21.50 15.75
C GLN A 38 -13.63 -21.68 14.33
N TYR A 39 -14.04 -22.73 13.63
CA TYR A 39 -13.58 -23.03 12.27
C TYR A 39 -14.14 -22.02 11.28
N ILE A 40 -15.44 -21.76 11.37
CA ILE A 40 -16.13 -20.83 10.47
C ILE A 40 -15.58 -19.41 10.65
N CYS A 41 -15.47 -18.91 11.89
CA CYS A 41 -15.07 -17.53 12.10
C CYS A 41 -13.61 -17.27 11.63
N VAL A 42 -12.70 -18.20 11.91
CA VAL A 42 -11.29 -18.08 11.49
C VAL A 42 -11.14 -18.22 9.97
N ALA A 43 -11.92 -19.10 9.34
CA ALA A 43 -11.90 -19.27 7.89
C ALA A 43 -12.40 -18.01 7.16
N ILE A 44 -13.49 -17.41 7.64
CA ILE A 44 -14.13 -16.27 6.97
C ILE A 44 -13.40 -14.95 7.25
N TRP A 45 -13.11 -14.66 8.53
CA TRP A 45 -12.60 -13.35 8.96
C TRP A 45 -11.09 -13.32 9.26
N GLY A 46 -10.45 -14.48 9.31
CA GLY A 46 -9.02 -14.63 9.58
C GLY A 46 -8.68 -14.86 11.05
N GLY A 47 -7.50 -15.44 11.28
CA GLY A 47 -6.92 -15.67 12.62
C GLY A 47 -5.97 -14.56 13.08
N GLY A 48 -5.78 -13.53 12.25
CA GLY A 48 -4.67 -12.59 12.34
C GLY A 48 -3.42 -13.19 11.72
N ASN A 49 -2.63 -12.33 11.08
CA ASN A 49 -1.37 -12.72 10.46
C ASN A 49 -0.28 -11.75 10.92
N PRO A 50 0.69 -12.23 11.73
CA PRO A 50 1.69 -11.36 12.34
C PRO A 50 2.63 -10.70 11.33
N ASP A 51 2.77 -11.25 10.13
CA ASP A 51 3.66 -10.71 9.10
C ASP A 51 3.02 -9.52 8.37
N ILE A 52 1.69 -9.44 8.35
CA ILE A 52 0.95 -8.37 7.68
C ILE A 52 0.31 -7.42 8.70
N SER A 53 -0.42 -7.91 9.70
CA SER A 53 -1.21 -7.10 10.65
C SER A 53 -0.63 -7.09 12.07
N GLY A 54 0.55 -7.68 12.23
CA GLY A 54 1.25 -7.75 13.51
C GLY A 54 1.63 -6.40 14.09
N ILE A 55 1.87 -6.35 15.41
CA ILE A 55 2.20 -5.08 16.09
C ILE A 55 3.50 -4.45 15.60
N GLY A 56 4.58 -5.22 15.42
CA GLY A 56 5.83 -4.62 14.98
C GLY A 56 5.86 -4.24 13.49
N ILE A 57 5.15 -4.98 12.63
CA ILE A 57 4.99 -4.55 11.23
C ILE A 57 4.12 -3.29 11.13
N SER A 58 3.09 -3.16 11.99
CA SER A 58 2.28 -1.94 12.10
C SER A 58 3.11 -0.73 12.53
N ILE A 59 4.05 -0.90 13.47
CA ILE A 59 5.03 0.14 13.82
C ILE A 59 5.88 0.48 12.60
N GLY A 60 6.31 -0.51 11.82
CA GLY A 60 6.99 -0.33 10.55
C GLY A 60 6.23 0.60 9.58
N TYR A 61 4.93 0.39 9.40
CA TYR A 61 4.09 1.27 8.57
C TYR A 61 4.08 2.72 9.08
N VAL A 62 3.88 2.91 10.38
CA VAL A 62 3.87 4.23 11.02
C VAL A 62 5.22 4.93 10.85
N VAL A 63 6.32 4.22 11.10
CA VAL A 63 7.69 4.75 10.93
C VAL A 63 7.96 5.12 9.49
N GLN A 64 7.59 4.26 8.53
CA GLN A 64 7.76 4.52 7.11
C GLN A 64 7.03 5.81 6.68
N ILE A 65 5.74 5.94 7.06
CA ILE A 65 4.92 7.10 6.72
C ILE A 65 5.47 8.36 7.38
N ALA A 66 5.81 8.30 8.67
CA ALA A 66 6.36 9.44 9.40
C ALA A 66 7.69 9.93 8.82
N LEU A 67 8.61 9.01 8.48
CA LEU A 67 9.88 9.35 7.83
C LEU A 67 9.65 9.96 6.45
N ALA A 68 8.77 9.37 5.64
CA ALA A 68 8.51 9.87 4.29
C ALA A 68 7.94 11.30 4.30
N VAL A 69 6.92 11.54 5.14
CA VAL A 69 6.28 12.86 5.29
C VAL A 69 7.24 13.87 5.90
N GLY A 70 8.00 13.47 6.94
CA GLY A 70 8.98 14.34 7.60
C GLY A 70 10.10 14.77 6.66
N LEU A 71 10.68 13.84 5.91
CA LEU A 71 11.72 14.13 4.92
C LEU A 71 11.16 14.96 3.76
N ALA A 72 9.98 14.63 3.24
CA ALA A 72 9.33 15.42 2.18
C ALA A 72 9.09 16.87 2.62
N ALA A 73 8.56 17.08 3.83
CA ALA A 73 8.35 18.40 4.40
C ALA A 73 9.69 19.16 4.56
N ALA A 74 10.73 18.51 5.07
CA ALA A 74 12.05 19.10 5.21
C ALA A 74 12.64 19.53 3.85
N VAL A 75 12.52 18.71 2.81
CA VAL A 75 12.93 19.07 1.44
C VAL A 75 12.16 20.30 0.96
N MET A 76 10.83 20.31 1.06
CA MET A 76 10.00 21.42 0.58
C MET A 76 10.28 22.73 1.31
N ILE A 77 10.52 22.69 2.64
CA ILE A 77 10.86 23.87 3.44
C ILE A 77 12.27 24.38 3.09
N GLY A 78 13.20 23.46 2.82
CA GLY A 78 14.57 23.79 2.48
C GLY A 78 14.74 24.38 1.09
N GLN A 79 13.90 24.03 0.11
CA GLN A 79 14.07 24.41 -1.30
C GLN A 79 14.08 25.92 -1.57
N ASP A 80 13.31 26.70 -0.83
CA ASP A 80 13.20 28.15 -1.06
C ASP A 80 14.17 28.99 -0.20
N LYS A 81 14.96 28.33 0.66
CA LYS A 81 15.81 29.02 1.64
C LYS A 81 17.28 28.93 1.26
N GLN A 82 17.96 30.08 1.38
CA GLN A 82 19.39 30.21 1.12
C GLN A 82 20.15 30.42 2.43
N GLY A 83 21.40 29.97 2.47
CA GLY A 83 22.31 30.13 3.60
C GLY A 83 22.94 28.81 4.04
N HIS A 84 24.08 28.89 4.71
CA HIS A 84 24.91 27.74 5.07
C HIS A 84 24.15 26.65 5.84
N LYS A 85 23.32 27.03 6.83
CA LYS A 85 22.47 26.11 7.59
C LYS A 85 21.43 25.38 6.73
N TRP A 86 20.87 26.06 5.72
CA TRP A 86 19.88 25.46 4.82
C TRP A 86 20.55 24.53 3.80
N THR A 87 21.75 24.86 3.34
CA THR A 87 22.55 23.97 2.49
C THR A 87 22.92 22.68 3.24
N CYS A 88 23.29 22.80 4.52
CA CYS A 88 23.49 21.65 5.39
C CYS A 88 22.21 20.78 5.49
N LEU A 89 21.08 21.39 5.86
CA LEU A 89 19.82 20.68 5.99
C LEU A 89 19.41 19.98 4.69
N GLN A 90 19.57 20.64 3.54
CA GLN A 90 19.30 20.05 2.23
C GLN A 90 20.19 18.84 1.96
N SER A 91 21.48 18.89 2.32
CA SER A 91 22.40 17.76 2.15
C SER A 91 22.01 16.57 3.04
N VAL A 92 21.76 16.83 4.33
CA VAL A 92 21.33 15.81 5.30
C VAL A 92 20.00 15.18 4.89
N THR A 93 19.03 16.01 4.52
CA THR A 93 17.71 15.53 4.11
C THR A 93 17.80 14.73 2.81
N LYS A 94 18.62 15.16 1.84
CA LYS A 94 18.83 14.41 0.60
C LYS A 94 19.40 13.01 0.91
N ALA A 95 20.44 12.91 1.71
CA ALA A 95 21.03 11.63 2.09
C ALA A 95 20.02 10.73 2.80
N GLY A 96 19.28 11.26 3.78
CA GLY A 96 18.22 10.53 4.46
C GLY A 96 17.11 10.05 3.52
N PHE A 97 16.75 10.84 2.52
CA PHE A 97 15.68 10.51 1.58
C PHE A 97 16.10 9.48 0.52
N GLU A 98 17.38 9.48 0.14
CA GLU A 98 17.97 8.44 -0.70
C GLU A 98 18.07 7.11 0.05
N ALA A 99 18.54 7.14 1.30
CA ALA A 99 18.54 5.96 2.17
C ALA A 99 17.11 5.44 2.38
N PHE A 100 16.18 6.34 2.72
CA PHE A 100 14.77 6.01 2.92
C PHE A 100 14.20 5.27 1.72
N PHE A 101 14.40 5.78 0.49
CA PHE A 101 13.90 5.10 -0.71
C PHE A 101 14.44 3.66 -0.83
N SER A 102 15.76 3.48 -0.65
CA SER A 102 16.41 2.18 -0.76
C SER A 102 15.86 1.16 0.24
N PHE A 103 15.53 1.57 1.47
CA PHE A 103 14.97 0.63 2.46
C PHE A 103 13.45 0.47 2.34
N ALA A 104 12.73 1.56 2.06
CA ALA A 104 11.28 1.55 1.90
C ALA A 104 10.84 0.73 0.68
N ILE A 105 11.62 0.67 -0.41
CA ILE A 105 11.27 -0.16 -1.57
C ILE A 105 11.32 -1.65 -1.24
N TYR A 106 12.34 -2.11 -0.50
CA TYR A 106 12.43 -3.50 -0.07
C TYR A 106 11.33 -3.84 0.93
N PHE A 107 11.08 -2.95 1.88
CA PHE A 107 9.98 -3.10 2.83
C PHE A 107 8.63 -3.24 2.11
N ALA A 108 8.34 -2.35 1.16
CA ALA A 108 7.11 -2.38 0.38
C ALA A 108 7.03 -3.63 -0.52
N LEU A 109 8.13 -4.05 -1.13
CA LEU A 109 8.17 -5.27 -1.94
C LEU A 109 7.85 -6.52 -1.09
N SER A 110 8.47 -6.65 0.08
CA SER A 110 8.20 -7.75 1.00
C SER A 110 6.75 -7.75 1.48
N ALA A 111 6.23 -6.58 1.87
CA ALA A 111 4.83 -6.45 2.28
C ALA A 111 3.87 -6.80 1.14
N ASN A 112 4.16 -6.40 -0.10
CA ASN A 112 3.34 -6.74 -1.25
C ASN A 112 3.34 -8.23 -1.58
N ILE A 113 4.50 -8.89 -1.48
CA ILE A 113 4.58 -10.35 -1.66
C ILE A 113 3.76 -11.06 -0.58
N ALA A 114 3.89 -10.64 0.68
CA ALA A 114 3.09 -11.20 1.78
C ALA A 114 1.59 -10.97 1.57
N SER A 115 1.18 -9.76 1.14
CA SER A 115 -0.20 -9.47 0.78
C SER A 115 -0.69 -10.36 -0.36
N ILE A 116 0.10 -10.59 -1.41
CA ILE A 116 -0.29 -11.50 -2.50
C ILE A 116 -0.51 -12.91 -1.97
N VAL A 117 0.37 -13.44 -1.12
CA VAL A 117 0.20 -14.79 -0.53
C VAL A 117 -1.10 -14.87 0.26
N VAL A 118 -1.39 -13.86 1.08
CA VAL A 118 -2.62 -13.80 1.89
C VAL A 118 -3.85 -13.68 1.00
N LEU A 119 -3.80 -12.84 -0.04
CA LEU A 119 -4.90 -12.70 -0.98
C LEU A 119 -5.12 -13.98 -1.78
N VAL A 120 -4.07 -14.69 -2.21
CA VAL A 120 -4.23 -15.97 -2.89
C VAL A 120 -4.88 -17.01 -1.96
N ASP A 121 -4.53 -17.03 -0.68
CA ASP A 121 -5.11 -17.94 0.32
C ASP A 121 -6.54 -17.56 0.72
N LYS A 122 -6.82 -16.26 0.84
CA LYS A 122 -8.06 -15.72 1.44
C LYS A 122 -9.07 -15.14 0.45
N ASP A 123 -8.72 -14.88 -0.80
CA ASP A 123 -9.59 -14.20 -1.77
C ASP A 123 -10.46 -15.15 -2.61
N PHE A 124 -10.70 -16.38 -2.12
CA PHE A 124 -11.67 -17.36 -2.64
C PHE A 124 -11.76 -17.52 -4.18
N GLY A 125 -10.66 -17.30 -4.90
CA GLY A 125 -10.64 -17.38 -6.37
C GLY A 125 -11.22 -16.18 -7.11
N VAL A 126 -10.99 -14.94 -6.62
CA VAL A 126 -11.03 -13.65 -7.36
C VAL A 126 -12.28 -12.77 -7.15
N SER A 127 -13.28 -13.20 -6.36
CA SER A 127 -14.38 -12.30 -5.99
C SER A 127 -15.07 -12.74 -4.70
N THR A 128 -14.67 -12.10 -3.60
CA THR A 128 -15.26 -12.21 -2.27
C THR A 128 -16.21 -11.07 -1.92
N ALA A 129 -16.65 -10.27 -2.90
CA ALA A 129 -17.45 -9.07 -2.66
C ALA A 129 -18.61 -9.34 -1.67
N GLY A 130 -18.58 -8.64 -0.52
CA GLY A 130 -19.55 -8.78 0.57
C GLY A 130 -19.22 -9.84 1.62
N PHE A 131 -18.20 -10.67 1.41
CA PHE A 131 -17.67 -11.59 2.39
C PHE A 131 -16.68 -10.84 3.28
N GLY A 132 -16.91 -10.83 4.59
CA GLY A 132 -16.11 -10.07 5.56
C GLY A 132 -14.68 -10.59 5.76
N ALA A 133 -13.90 -10.77 4.71
CA ALA A 133 -12.50 -11.18 4.80
C ALA A 133 -11.63 -10.03 5.32
N SER A 134 -11.76 -9.69 6.61
CA SER A 134 -11.01 -8.61 7.25
C SER A 134 -9.49 -8.76 7.07
N GLU A 135 -8.98 -10.00 6.98
CA GLU A 135 -7.57 -10.25 6.73
C GLU A 135 -7.14 -9.87 5.30
N ALA A 136 -8.00 -10.11 4.30
CA ALA A 136 -7.77 -9.68 2.92
C ALA A 136 -7.87 -8.16 2.79
N GLU A 137 -8.87 -7.53 3.41
CA GLU A 137 -9.00 -6.06 3.45
C GLU A 137 -7.78 -5.40 4.09
N ILE A 138 -7.28 -5.95 5.19
CA ILE A 138 -6.04 -5.48 5.82
C ILE A 138 -4.87 -5.64 4.83
N ALA A 139 -4.71 -6.81 4.20
CA ALA A 139 -3.63 -7.07 3.24
C ALA A 139 -3.63 -6.08 2.05
N LEU A 140 -4.80 -5.74 1.53
CA LEU A 140 -4.98 -4.73 0.47
C LEU A 140 -4.56 -3.34 0.97
N ALA A 141 -5.14 -2.88 2.08
CA ALA A 141 -4.84 -1.57 2.65
C ALA A 141 -3.35 -1.36 2.92
N MET A 142 -2.67 -2.39 3.42
CA MET A 142 -1.25 -2.34 3.75
C MET A 142 -0.36 -2.34 2.51
N SER A 143 -0.74 -3.08 1.45
CA SER A 143 -0.01 -3.04 0.19
C SER A 143 0.04 -1.62 -0.39
N VAL A 144 -1.07 -0.89 -0.31
CA VAL A 144 -1.19 0.51 -0.71
C VAL A 144 -0.39 1.42 0.23
N ALA A 145 -0.57 1.26 1.55
CA ALA A 145 0.07 2.09 2.57
C ALA A 145 1.61 2.00 2.54
N CYS A 146 2.17 0.88 2.08
CA CYS A 146 3.61 0.71 1.94
C CYS A 146 4.19 1.37 0.69
N ILE A 147 3.41 1.46 -0.41
CA ILE A 147 3.90 2.01 -1.68
C ILE A 147 3.69 3.51 -1.73
N LEU A 148 2.57 4.00 -1.20
CA LEU A 148 2.21 5.42 -1.29
C LEU A 148 3.30 6.38 -0.77
N PRO A 149 4.03 6.10 0.34
CA PRO A 149 5.14 6.92 0.80
C PRO A 149 6.31 7.04 -0.20
N LEU A 150 6.48 6.09 -1.13
CA LEU A 150 7.54 6.12 -2.15
C LEU A 150 7.29 7.15 -3.25
N VAL A 151 6.06 7.68 -3.37
CA VAL A 151 5.75 8.79 -4.28
C VAL A 151 6.60 10.01 -3.95
N TYR A 152 6.88 10.28 -2.66
CA TYR A 152 7.68 11.42 -2.25
C TYR A 152 9.13 11.39 -2.79
N PRO A 153 9.95 10.34 -2.55
CA PRO A 153 11.30 10.27 -3.09
C PRO A 153 11.37 10.30 -4.61
N ILE A 154 10.41 9.68 -5.31
CA ILE A 154 10.36 9.75 -6.78
C ILE A 154 10.06 11.18 -7.28
N GLY A 155 9.14 11.89 -6.63
CA GLY A 155 8.74 13.24 -7.04
C GLY A 155 9.67 14.37 -6.59
N LEU A 156 10.31 14.25 -5.42
CA LEU A 156 11.07 15.33 -4.79
C LEU A 156 12.59 15.21 -4.91
N LEU A 157 13.15 14.01 -5.15
CA LEU A 157 14.60 13.89 -5.38
C LEU A 157 14.92 14.55 -6.74
N PRO A 158 15.60 15.70 -6.74
CA PRO A 158 15.83 16.43 -7.97
C PRO A 158 16.76 15.64 -8.88
N VAL A 159 16.43 15.55 -10.18
CA VAL A 159 17.44 15.38 -11.21
C VAL A 159 18.10 16.75 -11.37
N ARG A 160 19.19 16.98 -10.64
CA ARG A 160 19.89 18.27 -10.68
C ARG A 160 20.62 18.37 -12.01
N ILE A 161 20.13 19.24 -12.90
CA ILE A 161 20.80 19.59 -14.16
C ILE A 161 21.16 21.06 -14.00
N GLU A 162 22.46 21.31 -13.86
CA GLU A 162 23.19 22.57 -14.13
C GLU A 162 24.30 22.78 -13.09
N SER A 163 25.48 22.24 -13.39
CA SER A 163 26.72 22.98 -13.18
C SER A 163 27.72 22.61 -14.28
N ARG A 164 28.40 23.64 -14.79
CA ARG A 164 29.20 23.63 -16.02
C ARG A 164 30.65 23.18 -15.78
N GLU A 165 30.87 22.33 -14.77
CA GLU A 165 32.20 21.85 -14.37
C GLU A 165 32.32 20.34 -14.67
N SER A 166 33.45 19.93 -15.24
CA SER A 166 33.73 18.52 -15.60
C SER A 166 33.65 17.53 -14.43
N ARG A 167 33.91 17.99 -13.20
CA ARG A 167 33.73 17.18 -11.98
C ARG A 167 32.25 17.05 -11.59
N ALA A 168 31.44 18.03 -11.96
CA ALA A 168 30.00 17.98 -11.77
C ALA A 168 29.31 17.10 -12.81
N GLU A 169 29.82 17.01 -14.05
CA GLU A 169 29.26 16.14 -15.08
C GLU A 169 29.23 14.66 -14.66
N ARG A 170 30.31 14.13 -14.06
CA ARG A 170 30.32 12.76 -13.52
C ARG A 170 29.27 12.56 -12.43
N LYS A 171 29.15 13.53 -11.52
CA LYS A 171 28.18 13.48 -10.42
C LYS A 171 26.73 13.57 -10.94
N ILE A 172 26.49 14.36 -11.97
CA ILE A 172 25.19 14.48 -12.63
C ILE A 172 24.81 13.15 -13.31
N GLU A 173 25.76 12.50 -13.99
CA GLU A 173 25.48 11.21 -14.64
C GLU A 173 25.22 10.10 -13.60
N GLU A 174 25.95 10.07 -12.50
CA GLU A 174 25.69 9.16 -11.38
C GLU A 174 24.31 9.41 -10.74
N GLU A 175 23.94 10.67 -10.47
CA GLU A 175 22.60 11.03 -9.98
C GLU A 175 21.50 10.63 -10.96
N ARG A 176 21.76 10.74 -12.27
CA ARG A 176 20.84 10.33 -13.32
C ARG A 176 20.65 8.82 -13.38
N GLN A 177 21.74 8.06 -13.30
CA GLN A 177 21.70 6.59 -13.24
C GLN A 177 20.94 6.13 -11.99
N ASN A 178 21.23 6.74 -10.84
CA ASN A 178 20.53 6.45 -9.59
C ASN A 178 19.04 6.76 -9.69
N HIS A 179 18.64 7.90 -10.27
CA HIS A 179 17.22 8.21 -10.49
C HIS A 179 16.55 7.20 -11.43
N GLY A 180 17.23 6.79 -12.51
CA GLY A 180 16.74 5.76 -13.43
C GLY A 180 16.52 4.40 -12.74
N LEU A 181 17.45 4.00 -11.87
CA LEU A 181 17.33 2.78 -11.06
C LEU A 181 16.15 2.88 -10.08
N ARG A 182 15.98 4.02 -9.40
CA ARG A 182 14.84 4.24 -8.49
C ARG A 182 13.51 4.13 -9.23
N LEU A 183 13.40 4.76 -10.40
CA LEU A 183 12.20 4.67 -11.22
C LEU A 183 11.94 3.24 -11.70
N LEU A 184 12.98 2.50 -12.10
CA LEU A 184 12.86 1.09 -12.48
C LEU A 184 12.33 0.25 -11.31
N LEU A 185 12.92 0.40 -10.13
CA LEU A 185 12.51 -0.33 -8.93
C LEU A 185 11.07 0.02 -8.50
N PHE A 186 10.71 1.31 -8.54
CA PHE A 186 9.35 1.75 -8.25
C PHE A 186 8.34 1.22 -9.29
N SER A 187 8.72 1.17 -10.56
CA SER A 187 7.89 0.58 -11.62
C SER A 187 7.72 -0.92 -11.43
N LEU A 188 8.79 -1.64 -11.08
CA LEU A 188 8.74 -3.07 -10.77
C LEU A 188 7.82 -3.34 -9.58
N LEU A 189 7.90 -2.52 -8.53
CA LEU A 189 6.99 -2.60 -7.41
C LEU A 189 5.54 -2.34 -7.83
N GLY A 190 5.29 -1.38 -8.73
CA GLY A 190 3.97 -1.16 -9.33
C GLY A 190 3.43 -2.34 -10.15
N VAL A 191 4.31 -3.14 -10.76
CA VAL A 191 3.93 -4.40 -11.44
C VAL A 191 3.54 -5.46 -10.42
N VAL A 192 4.30 -5.63 -9.34
CA VAL A 192 3.95 -6.57 -8.26
C VAL A 192 2.64 -6.17 -7.58
N PHE A 193 2.46 -4.87 -7.36
CA PHE A 193 1.24 -4.29 -6.78
C PHE A 193 -0.01 -4.43 -7.68
N LEU A 194 0.15 -4.77 -8.96
CA LEU A 194 -0.98 -4.96 -9.87
C LEU A 194 -1.93 -6.04 -9.38
N TYR A 195 -1.41 -7.10 -8.74
CA TYR A 195 -2.26 -8.16 -8.21
C TYR A 195 -3.15 -7.66 -7.06
N PRO A 196 -2.62 -7.07 -5.96
CA PRO A 196 -3.45 -6.43 -4.95
C PRO A 196 -4.43 -5.42 -5.52
N PHE A 197 -3.98 -4.56 -6.45
CA PHE A 197 -4.86 -3.55 -7.07
C PHE A 197 -6.03 -4.18 -7.84
N VAL A 198 -5.78 -5.21 -8.65
CA VAL A 198 -6.83 -5.90 -9.41
C VAL A 198 -7.78 -6.65 -8.47
N SER A 199 -7.25 -7.34 -7.46
CA SER A 199 -8.05 -7.99 -6.41
C SER A 199 -8.96 -6.97 -5.71
N GLN A 200 -8.43 -5.80 -5.38
CA GLN A 200 -9.19 -4.71 -4.78
C GLN A 200 -10.31 -4.19 -5.69
N ALA A 201 -10.00 -3.93 -6.97
CA ALA A 201 -10.96 -3.45 -7.95
C ALA A 201 -12.10 -4.46 -8.16
N LEU A 202 -11.76 -5.75 -8.18
CA LEU A 202 -12.74 -6.83 -8.26
C LEU A 202 -13.56 -6.94 -6.98
N HIS A 203 -12.95 -6.85 -5.80
CA HIS A 203 -13.69 -6.84 -4.53
C HIS A 203 -14.71 -5.69 -4.47
N ASN A 204 -14.33 -4.49 -4.93
CA ASN A 204 -15.19 -3.30 -4.87
C ASN A 204 -16.30 -3.28 -5.93
N TRP A 205 -16.11 -3.93 -7.09
CA TRP A 205 -17.03 -3.83 -8.23
C TRP A 205 -17.66 -5.15 -8.66
N ALA A 206 -17.22 -6.29 -8.13
CA ALA A 206 -17.80 -7.57 -8.47
C ALA A 206 -19.24 -7.68 -7.93
N PRO A 207 -20.11 -8.42 -8.63
CA PRO A 207 -21.46 -8.67 -8.16
C PRO A 207 -21.44 -9.39 -6.81
N LEU A 208 -22.25 -8.90 -5.87
CA LEU A 208 -22.46 -9.54 -4.57
C LEU A 208 -23.05 -10.93 -4.77
N ARG A 209 -22.45 -11.94 -4.13
CA ARG A 209 -22.94 -13.34 -4.14
C ARG A 209 -23.79 -13.68 -2.90
N ILE A 210 -23.89 -12.74 -1.96
CA ILE A 210 -24.71 -12.80 -0.75
C ILE A 210 -25.95 -11.92 -0.97
N GLY A 211 -27.12 -12.44 -0.61
CA GLY A 211 -28.40 -11.74 -0.79
C GLY A 211 -29.01 -11.90 -2.18
N GLU A 212 -30.19 -11.32 -2.41
CA GLU A 212 -30.91 -11.40 -3.70
C GLU A 212 -30.11 -10.71 -4.82
N GLY A 213 -29.19 -11.44 -5.44
CA GLY A 213 -28.36 -11.12 -6.60
C GLY A 213 -28.44 -9.68 -7.10
N LYS A 214 -27.88 -8.73 -6.35
CA LYS A 214 -27.93 -7.29 -6.68
C LYS A 214 -26.95 -6.94 -7.82
N GLY A 215 -27.11 -7.61 -8.95
CA GLY A 215 -26.44 -7.36 -10.22
C GLY A 215 -27.00 -8.28 -11.32
N PRO A 216 -27.14 -7.79 -12.58
CA PRO A 216 -27.56 -8.64 -13.70
C PRO A 216 -26.57 -9.79 -13.90
N GLY A 217 -27.01 -11.04 -13.69
CA GLY A 217 -26.20 -12.25 -13.82
C GLY A 217 -25.63 -12.83 -12.52
N GLY A 218 -25.92 -12.24 -11.35
CA GLY A 218 -25.52 -12.81 -10.06
C GLY A 218 -26.40 -13.98 -9.64
N SER A 219 -25.80 -15.15 -9.36
CA SER A 219 -26.49 -16.26 -8.69
C SER A 219 -26.42 -16.05 -7.16
N THR A 220 -27.57 -15.93 -6.50
CA THR A 220 -27.65 -15.93 -5.03
C THR A 220 -27.26 -17.30 -4.49
N LEU A 221 -26.11 -17.40 -3.79
CA LEU A 221 -25.67 -18.67 -3.21
C LEU A 221 -26.09 -18.82 -1.74
N VAL A 222 -26.16 -17.70 -1.01
CA VAL A 222 -26.58 -17.62 0.38
C VAL A 222 -27.45 -16.37 0.56
N THR A 223 -28.55 -16.52 1.27
CA THR A 223 -29.48 -15.41 1.56
C THR A 223 -28.91 -14.45 2.60
N ASP A 224 -29.37 -13.20 2.61
CA ASP A 224 -28.96 -12.20 3.60
C ASP A 224 -29.27 -12.68 5.03
N GLU A 225 -30.37 -13.41 5.22
CA GLU A 225 -30.76 -13.96 6.52
C GLU A 225 -29.81 -15.08 6.98
N GLU A 226 -29.50 -16.04 6.10
CA GLU A 226 -28.55 -17.13 6.40
C GLU A 226 -27.16 -16.56 6.76
N PHE A 227 -26.68 -15.57 6.01
CA PHE A 227 -25.37 -14.97 6.26
C PHE A 227 -25.37 -14.11 7.54
N SER A 228 -26.45 -13.37 7.81
CA SER A 228 -26.59 -12.59 9.04
C SER A 228 -26.48 -13.45 10.30
N ARG A 229 -26.95 -14.70 10.27
CA ARG A 229 -26.79 -15.66 11.37
C ARG A 229 -25.32 -16.05 11.59
N VAL A 230 -24.55 -16.19 10.51
CA VAL A 230 -23.11 -16.49 10.58
C VAL A 230 -22.35 -15.28 11.15
N GLU A 231 -22.69 -14.07 10.72
CA GLU A 231 -22.13 -12.84 11.27
C GLU A 231 -22.49 -12.62 12.75
N GLU A 232 -23.76 -12.83 13.13
CA GLU A 232 -24.22 -12.71 14.52
C GLU A 232 -23.52 -13.73 15.41
N MET A 233 -23.29 -14.94 14.92
CA MET A 233 -22.53 -15.95 15.64
C MET A 233 -21.08 -15.49 15.89
N CYS A 234 -20.39 -14.99 14.87
CA CYS A 234 -18.97 -14.64 15.00
C CYS A 234 -18.72 -13.35 15.76
N PHE A 235 -19.54 -12.32 15.54
CA PHE A 235 -19.35 -11.01 16.17
C PHE A 235 -20.25 -10.77 17.38
N GLY A 236 -21.45 -11.35 17.43
CA GLY A 236 -22.43 -11.05 18.48
C GLY A 236 -22.63 -9.54 18.64
N THR A 237 -22.28 -9.03 19.82
CA THR A 237 -22.36 -7.59 20.19
C THR A 237 -21.08 -6.80 19.89
N ILE A 238 -20.05 -7.43 19.31
CA ILE A 238 -18.81 -6.76 18.93
C ILE A 238 -19.13 -5.75 17.82
N GLY A 239 -18.67 -4.51 18.01
CA GLY A 239 -18.86 -3.45 17.02
C GLY A 239 -18.21 -3.82 15.68
N ARG A 240 -19.02 -3.98 14.64
CA ARG A 240 -18.61 -4.33 13.28
C ARG A 240 -17.96 -3.15 12.56
N PHE A 241 -17.32 -3.45 11.44
CA PHE A 241 -16.90 -2.42 10.50
C PHE A 241 -18.16 -1.81 9.88
N THR A 242 -18.32 -0.51 10.03
CA THR A 242 -19.54 0.16 9.59
C THR A 242 -19.55 0.34 8.08
N SER A 243 -20.73 0.52 7.48
CA SER A 243 -20.85 0.77 6.04
C SER A 243 -20.10 2.04 5.59
N TRP A 244 -19.94 3.02 6.48
CA TRP A 244 -19.16 4.22 6.18
C TRP A 244 -17.65 3.94 6.21
N GLU A 245 -17.16 3.14 7.17
CA GLU A 245 -15.76 2.73 7.25
C GLU A 245 -15.35 1.90 6.04
N SER A 246 -16.22 0.96 5.61
CA SER A 246 -16.01 0.17 4.39
C SER A 246 -15.88 1.04 3.14
N ARG A 247 -16.79 2.02 2.97
CA ARG A 247 -16.70 2.96 1.83
C ARG A 247 -15.48 3.86 1.92
N LEU A 248 -15.10 4.27 3.13
CA LEU A 248 -13.91 5.11 3.35
C LEU A 248 -12.64 4.35 3.01
N LEU A 249 -12.53 3.09 3.45
CA LEU A 249 -11.41 2.20 3.12
C LEU A 249 -11.29 2.01 1.61
N ALA A 250 -12.36 1.50 0.98
CA ALA A 250 -12.37 1.26 -0.47
C ALA A 250 -12.06 2.54 -1.26
N GLY A 251 -12.66 3.67 -0.88
CA GLY A 251 -12.41 4.96 -1.52
C GLY A 251 -10.96 5.44 -1.37
N ALA A 252 -10.40 5.33 -0.17
CA ALA A 252 -9.02 5.75 0.11
C ALA A 252 -7.99 4.88 -0.62
N GLU A 253 -8.18 3.56 -0.58
CA GLU A 253 -7.32 2.62 -1.29
C GLU A 253 -7.38 2.85 -2.81
N MET A 254 -8.57 2.97 -3.41
CA MET A 254 -8.70 3.24 -4.86
C MET A 254 -8.05 4.56 -5.25
N ALA A 255 -8.29 5.62 -4.47
CA ALA A 255 -7.68 6.93 -4.72
C ALA A 255 -6.15 6.88 -4.63
N ALA A 256 -5.61 6.19 -3.64
CA ALA A 256 -4.17 6.01 -3.46
C ALA A 256 -3.54 5.16 -4.57
N SER A 257 -4.17 4.05 -4.94
CA SER A 257 -3.73 3.17 -6.05
C SER A 257 -3.68 3.92 -7.37
N ILE A 258 -4.72 4.69 -7.69
CA ILE A 258 -4.76 5.54 -8.89
C ILE A 258 -3.63 6.57 -8.84
N LEU A 259 -3.42 7.22 -7.69
CA LEU A 259 -2.34 8.20 -7.52
C LEU A 259 -0.95 7.58 -7.75
N ILE A 260 -0.71 6.37 -7.24
CA ILE A 260 0.54 5.61 -7.46
C ILE A 260 0.75 5.35 -8.95
N TYR A 261 -0.25 4.81 -9.66
CA TYR A 261 -0.12 4.53 -11.09
C TYR A 261 0.02 5.79 -11.94
N LEU A 262 -0.71 6.86 -11.62
CA LEU A 262 -0.54 8.16 -12.27
C LEU A 262 0.89 8.68 -12.07
N CYS A 263 1.47 8.53 -10.87
CA CYS A 263 2.85 8.88 -10.59
C CYS A 263 3.84 8.06 -11.43
N ILE A 264 3.66 6.73 -11.49
CA ILE A 264 4.50 5.83 -12.30
C ILE A 264 4.44 6.25 -13.78
N ILE A 265 3.23 6.34 -14.36
CA ILE A 265 3.03 6.71 -15.77
C ILE A 265 3.66 8.08 -16.05
N TRP A 266 3.41 9.06 -15.18
CA TRP A 266 3.96 10.40 -15.31
C TRP A 266 5.50 10.40 -15.38
N HIS A 267 6.15 9.69 -14.46
CA HIS A 267 7.62 9.62 -14.46
C HIS A 267 8.19 8.80 -15.62
N LEU A 268 7.49 7.76 -16.08
CA LEU A 268 7.87 7.00 -17.27
C LEU A 268 7.77 7.85 -18.54
N VAL A 269 6.71 8.65 -18.68
CA VAL A 269 6.54 9.60 -19.80
C VAL A 269 7.67 10.63 -19.78
N ILE A 270 7.98 11.22 -18.62
CA ILE A 270 9.12 12.15 -18.48
C ILE A 270 10.43 11.47 -18.85
N ALA A 271 10.67 10.24 -18.38
CA ALA A 271 11.87 9.50 -18.70
C ALA A 271 11.99 9.19 -20.20
N HIS A 272 10.86 8.87 -20.85
CA HIS A 272 10.81 8.59 -22.29
C HIS A 272 11.07 9.85 -23.12
N VAL A 273 10.41 10.97 -22.81
CA VAL A 273 10.64 12.27 -23.48
C VAL A 273 12.11 12.68 -23.36
N ARG A 274 12.74 12.46 -22.20
CA ARG A 274 14.18 12.73 -21.99
C ARG A 274 15.12 11.81 -22.77
N ARG A 275 14.68 10.60 -23.13
CA ARG A 275 15.46 9.70 -23.99
C ARG A 275 15.40 10.16 -25.43
N MET A 276 14.21 10.44 -25.95
CA MET A 276 14.04 10.94 -27.32
C MET A 276 14.80 12.25 -27.58
N GLU A 277 14.81 13.18 -26.62
CA GLU A 277 15.60 14.41 -26.74
C GLU A 277 17.10 14.14 -26.91
N ARG A 278 17.64 13.07 -26.31
CA ARG A 278 19.05 12.71 -26.44
C ARG A 278 19.35 12.15 -27.83
N ASP A 279 18.49 11.27 -28.31
CA ASP A 279 18.63 10.63 -29.63
C ASP A 279 18.49 11.68 -30.76
N ASP A 280 17.60 12.66 -30.59
CA ASP A 280 17.41 13.78 -31.54
C ASP A 280 18.59 14.77 -31.56
N VAL A 281 19.33 14.95 -30.44
CA VAL A 281 20.55 15.79 -30.42
C VAL A 281 21.70 15.12 -31.16
N GLU A 282 21.67 13.79 -31.30
CA GLU A 282 22.65 13.02 -32.06
C GLU A 282 22.36 13.00 -33.57
N MET A 283 21.11 13.30 -33.97
CA MET A 283 20.66 13.45 -35.37
C MET A 283 20.42 14.92 -35.75
N ASP A 284 21.37 15.54 -36.44
CA ASP A 284 21.54 16.98 -36.74
C ASP A 284 20.39 17.72 -37.48
N ASP A 285 19.17 17.19 -37.65
CA ASP A 285 18.22 17.75 -38.63
C ASP A 285 16.80 18.14 -38.16
N HIS A 286 16.43 18.08 -36.87
CA HIS A 286 15.03 18.35 -36.46
C HIS A 286 14.82 19.43 -35.39
N ARG A 287 15.23 20.67 -35.71
CA ARG A 287 15.03 21.89 -34.89
C ARG A 287 13.59 22.16 -34.41
N ARG A 288 12.57 21.61 -35.10
CA ARG A 288 11.15 21.78 -34.75
C ARG A 288 10.66 20.80 -33.68
N ILE A 289 11.20 19.58 -33.63
CA ILE A 289 10.83 18.56 -32.64
C ILE A 289 11.39 18.97 -31.26
N THR A 290 12.63 19.47 -31.22
CA THR A 290 13.28 19.94 -29.99
C THR A 290 12.54 21.10 -29.31
N ALA A 291 11.94 22.01 -30.09
CA ALA A 291 11.15 23.12 -29.55
C ALA A 291 9.83 22.65 -28.93
N ALA A 292 9.12 21.70 -29.58
CA ALA A 292 7.90 21.12 -29.02
C ALA A 292 8.18 20.28 -27.76
N MET A 293 9.27 19.51 -27.74
CA MET A 293 9.66 18.69 -26.59
C MET A 293 10.13 19.52 -25.39
N SER A 294 10.93 20.57 -25.62
CA SER A 294 11.36 21.48 -24.54
C SER A 294 10.18 22.24 -23.91
N GLN A 295 9.17 22.60 -24.71
CA GLN A 295 7.94 23.20 -24.20
C GLN A 295 7.10 22.18 -23.40
N ALA A 296 6.93 20.95 -23.90
CA ALA A 296 6.26 19.88 -23.17
C ALA A 296 6.94 19.57 -21.82
N ARG A 297 8.28 19.58 -21.80
CA ARG A 297 9.08 19.43 -20.58
C ARG A 297 8.85 20.57 -19.59
N ALA A 298 8.85 21.82 -20.06
CA ALA A 298 8.57 22.98 -19.23
C ALA A 298 7.18 22.87 -18.58
N TYR A 299 6.17 22.40 -19.31
CA TYR A 299 4.82 22.16 -18.76
C TYR A 299 4.75 20.97 -17.78
N MET A 300 5.52 19.90 -17.99
CA MET A 300 5.54 18.74 -17.10
C MET A 300 6.37 18.98 -15.83
N GLU A 301 7.49 19.70 -15.89
CA GLU A 301 8.35 19.92 -14.72
C GLU A 301 7.91 21.10 -13.83
N MET A 302 7.04 21.99 -14.33
CA MET A 302 6.64 23.24 -13.64
C MET A 302 5.50 23.19 -12.59
N PRO A 303 4.47 22.30 -12.64
CA PRO A 303 3.27 22.49 -11.81
C PRO A 303 3.58 22.44 -10.31
N TRP A 304 4.44 21.50 -9.92
CA TRP A 304 4.77 21.19 -8.53
C TRP A 304 5.86 22.11 -7.97
N LYS A 305 6.79 22.57 -8.80
CA LYS A 305 7.91 23.42 -8.35
C LYS A 305 7.48 24.86 -8.11
N ARG A 306 6.51 25.40 -8.86
CA ARG A 306 6.19 26.84 -8.83
C ARG A 306 5.05 27.21 -7.88
N SER A 307 4.10 26.31 -7.66
CA SER A 307 2.90 26.61 -6.84
C SER A 307 3.04 26.06 -5.42
N LYS A 308 2.99 26.94 -4.41
CA LYS A 308 2.93 26.55 -2.98
C LYS A 308 1.73 25.64 -2.70
N LEU A 309 0.61 25.87 -3.39
CA LEU A 309 -0.58 25.03 -3.30
C LEU A 309 -0.28 23.60 -3.77
N MET A 310 0.35 23.43 -4.94
CA MET A 310 0.69 22.10 -5.47
C MET A 310 1.69 21.35 -4.60
N ARG A 311 2.67 22.05 -4.00
CA ARG A 311 3.58 21.45 -3.00
C ARG A 311 2.80 20.97 -1.77
N GLY A 312 1.89 21.80 -1.26
CA GLY A 312 1.00 21.43 -0.16
C GLY A 312 0.14 20.21 -0.50
N LEU A 313 -0.51 20.20 -1.66
CA LEU A 313 -1.32 19.06 -2.12
C LEU A 313 -0.49 17.79 -2.26
N PHE A 314 0.72 17.87 -2.83
CA PHE A 314 1.64 16.73 -2.90
C PHE A 314 1.99 16.17 -1.54
N LEU A 315 2.17 17.03 -0.54
CA LEU A 315 2.48 16.61 0.83
C LEU A 315 1.27 15.99 1.51
N PHE A 316 0.14 16.70 1.52
CA PHE A 316 -1.00 16.38 2.36
C PHE A 316 -1.91 15.30 1.77
N ILE A 317 -2.05 15.16 0.44
CA ILE A 317 -2.92 14.13 -0.14
C ILE A 317 -2.41 12.72 0.18
N PRO A 318 -1.16 12.33 -0.13
CA PRO A 318 -0.66 11.00 0.21
C PRO A 318 -0.60 10.77 1.72
N ALA A 319 -0.32 11.80 2.52
CA ALA A 319 -0.31 11.70 3.97
C ALA A 319 -1.71 11.45 4.56
N ALA A 320 -2.74 12.16 4.07
CA ALA A 320 -4.12 11.97 4.51
C ALA A 320 -4.64 10.59 4.11
N LEU A 321 -4.37 10.14 2.88
CA LEU A 321 -4.74 8.80 2.42
C LEU A 321 -4.07 7.72 3.29
N ASN A 322 -2.76 7.82 3.55
CA ASN A 322 -2.07 6.91 4.47
C ASN A 322 -2.66 6.92 5.89
N GLY A 323 -3.02 8.10 6.42
CA GLY A 323 -3.63 8.22 7.73
C GLY A 323 -5.00 7.51 7.81
N ILE A 324 -5.82 7.65 6.76
CA ILE A 324 -7.10 6.94 6.64
C ILE A 324 -6.87 5.43 6.55
N LEU A 325 -5.93 4.98 5.71
CA LEU A 325 -5.60 3.56 5.58
C LEU A 325 -5.14 2.96 6.89
N LEU A 326 -4.23 3.62 7.62
CA LEU A 326 -3.78 3.18 8.94
C LEU A 326 -4.93 3.10 9.95
N TYR A 327 -5.82 4.11 9.98
CA TYR A 327 -7.00 4.06 10.83
C TYR A 327 -7.84 2.81 10.53
N CYS A 328 -8.12 2.54 9.26
CA CYS A 328 -8.91 1.37 8.86
C CYS A 328 -8.20 0.05 9.19
N ILE A 329 -6.88 -0.07 8.96
CA ILE A 329 -6.08 -1.24 9.31
C ILE A 329 -6.17 -1.52 10.82
N PHE A 330 -5.93 -0.50 11.66
CA PHE A 330 -6.01 -0.66 13.12
C PHE A 330 -7.43 -1.00 13.58
N ARG A 331 -8.43 -0.40 12.95
CA ARG A 331 -9.84 -0.68 13.26
C ARG A 331 -10.21 -2.13 12.91
N LEU A 332 -9.83 -2.62 11.73
CA LEU A 332 -10.06 -4.00 11.31
C LEU A 332 -9.33 -5.00 12.21
N ARG A 333 -8.08 -4.69 12.60
CA ARG A 333 -7.32 -5.47 13.57
C ARG A 333 -8.03 -5.56 14.94
N ASP A 334 -8.50 -4.44 15.49
CA ASP A 334 -9.22 -4.43 16.77
C ASP A 334 -10.51 -5.27 16.69
N ILE A 335 -11.22 -5.21 15.56
CA ILE A 335 -12.41 -6.04 15.32
C ILE A 335 -12.05 -7.54 15.27
N GLN A 336 -11.01 -7.91 14.52
CA GLN A 336 -10.52 -9.29 14.43
C GLN A 336 -10.08 -9.82 15.80
N GLU A 337 -9.33 -9.02 16.56
CA GLU A 337 -8.87 -9.41 17.89
C GLU A 337 -10.03 -9.67 18.85
N ARG A 338 -11.04 -8.78 18.87
CA ARG A 338 -12.24 -8.96 19.71
C ARG A 338 -13.04 -10.18 19.29
N MET A 339 -13.17 -10.44 17.99
CA MET A 339 -13.83 -11.63 17.46
C MET A 339 -13.14 -12.91 17.94
N LEU A 340 -11.80 -12.99 17.83
CA LEU A 340 -11.05 -14.17 18.27
C LEU A 340 -11.15 -14.40 19.77
N ARG A 341 -11.09 -13.33 20.58
CA ARG A 341 -11.35 -13.44 22.03
C ARG A 341 -12.77 -13.99 22.31
N GLY A 342 -13.75 -13.60 21.51
CA GLY A 342 -15.12 -14.11 21.58
C GLY A 342 -15.31 -15.57 21.14
N ILE A 343 -14.30 -16.19 20.54
CA ILE A 343 -14.24 -17.63 20.23
C ILE A 343 -13.12 -18.34 20.99
N GLU A 344 -12.65 -17.76 22.10
CA GLU A 344 -11.63 -18.33 22.98
C GLU A 344 -10.31 -18.66 22.25
N ARG A 345 -9.97 -17.86 21.23
CA ARG A 345 -8.69 -17.93 20.52
C ARG A 345 -7.85 -16.69 20.74
N GLU A 346 -6.54 -16.90 20.77
CA GLU A 346 -5.56 -15.83 20.77
C GLU A 346 -5.43 -15.19 19.39
N TYR A 347 -5.25 -13.86 19.35
CA TYR A 347 -4.98 -13.13 18.12
C TYR A 347 -3.48 -13.16 17.82
N ALA A 348 -3.11 -13.87 16.76
CA ALA A 348 -1.71 -14.07 16.37
C ALA A 348 -0.98 -12.74 16.04
N GLY A 349 -1.71 -11.68 15.67
CA GLY A 349 -1.10 -10.37 15.37
C GLY A 349 -0.53 -9.62 16.59
N ASN A 350 -0.73 -10.12 17.81
CA ASN A 350 -0.08 -9.57 19.01
C ASN A 350 1.31 -10.18 19.27
N GLU A 351 1.68 -11.23 18.55
CA GLU A 351 2.98 -11.89 18.71
C GLU A 351 4.08 -11.11 17.98
N TRP A 352 5.27 -11.09 18.58
CA TRP A 352 6.47 -10.50 17.99
C TRP A 352 7.24 -11.55 17.18
N GLY A 353 7.22 -11.39 15.87
CA GLY A 353 8.02 -12.21 14.95
C GLY A 353 9.35 -11.57 14.57
N PHE A 354 10.27 -12.37 14.01
CA PHE A 354 11.54 -11.87 13.46
C PHE A 354 11.32 -10.79 12.40
N GLY A 355 10.37 -11.00 11.47
CA GLY A 355 10.04 -10.04 10.41
C GLY A 355 9.61 -8.68 10.94
N GLN A 356 8.92 -8.64 12.09
CA GLN A 356 8.47 -7.41 12.75
C GLN A 356 9.60 -6.62 13.40
N ILE A 357 10.62 -7.30 13.94
CA ILE A 357 11.82 -6.64 14.48
C ILE A 357 12.64 -6.06 13.32
N VAL A 358 12.80 -6.86 12.26
CA VAL A 358 13.51 -6.44 11.05
C VAL A 358 12.84 -5.23 10.41
N SER A 359 11.51 -5.17 10.34
CA SER A 359 10.81 -4.01 9.75
C SER A 359 11.10 -2.68 10.45
N ILE A 360 11.34 -2.70 11.76
CA ILE A 360 11.70 -1.49 12.52
C ILE A 360 13.17 -1.13 12.28
N ILE A 361 14.06 -2.12 12.39
CA ILE A 361 15.51 -1.92 12.23
C ILE A 361 15.86 -1.49 10.80
N MET A 362 15.06 -1.88 9.81
CA MET A 362 15.24 -1.56 8.40
C MET A 362 15.34 -0.06 8.12
N PHE A 363 14.77 0.79 8.97
CA PHE A 363 14.85 2.25 8.84
C PHE A 363 15.98 2.89 9.64
N ALA A 364 16.71 2.15 10.48
CA ALA A 364 17.87 2.67 11.22
C ALA A 364 18.94 3.29 10.31
N PRO A 365 19.28 2.71 9.13
CA PRO A 365 20.23 3.32 8.21
C PRO A 365 19.84 4.73 7.74
N VAL A 366 18.55 5.07 7.70
CA VAL A 366 18.10 6.43 7.36
C VAL A 366 18.65 7.44 8.36
N VAL A 367 18.54 7.14 9.65
CA VAL A 367 19.04 7.99 10.72
C VAL A 367 20.56 8.03 10.71
N VAL A 368 21.22 6.89 10.48
CA VAL A 368 22.68 6.79 10.40
C VAL A 368 23.24 7.62 9.25
N GLU A 369 22.67 7.53 8.05
CA GLU A 369 23.10 8.31 6.87
C GLU A 369 22.89 9.81 7.07
N MET A 370 21.78 10.21 7.70
CA MET A 370 21.55 11.60 8.08
C MET A 370 22.59 12.10 9.09
N ALA A 371 22.89 11.32 10.13
CA ALA A 371 23.86 11.68 11.15
C ALA A 371 25.29 11.76 10.57
N PHE A 372 25.67 10.77 9.74
CA PHE A 372 26.96 10.74 9.07
C PHE A 372 27.14 11.90 8.09
N THR A 373 26.11 12.22 7.31
CA THR A 373 26.13 13.38 6.42
C THR A 373 26.21 14.69 7.20
N GLY A 374 25.48 14.79 8.31
CA GLY A 374 25.51 15.97 9.18
C GLY A 374 26.86 16.17 9.89
N TRP A 375 27.60 15.09 10.11
CA TRP A 375 28.96 15.14 10.66
C TRP A 375 30.01 15.54 9.61
N THR A 376 29.88 15.02 8.39
CA THR A 376 30.87 15.21 7.32
C THR A 376 30.72 16.54 6.59
N VAL A 377 29.50 16.98 6.38
CA VAL A 377 29.22 18.36 5.98
C VAL A 377 29.43 19.20 7.23
N THR A 378 30.44 20.06 7.27
CA THR A 378 30.61 21.03 8.35
C THR A 378 29.38 21.95 8.36
N CYS A 379 28.39 21.54 9.12
CA CYS A 379 27.27 22.29 9.62
C CYS A 379 27.66 22.91 10.97
#